data_AF-A0A914G0B9-F1
#
_entry.id   AF-A0A914G0B9-F1
#
_cell.length_a   1.000
_cell.length_b   1.000
_cell.length_c   1.000
_cell.angle_alpha   90.00
_cell.angle_beta   90.00
_cell.angle_gamma   90.00
#
_symmetry.space_group_name_H-M   'P 1'
#
loop_
_entity.id
_entity.type
_entity.pdbx_description
1 polymer ?
#
loop_
_entity_poly.entity_id
_entity_poly.type
_entity_poly.pdbx_seq_one_letter_code
_entity_poly.pdbx_strand_id
1 'polypeptide(L)'
;MNSFKTLLVFASVISVSAIIPAVFFGLAQTALHVGGSAAQIIKESVEAGTDEKYVKIQNTMGKDVEATVRCASGDDTIEEQHLKDGEAFAWKFTPNALGSTLFYCDVETNNGKSARFDAYTDDRRKDMDWFLRGDGIYWGNADGTELEKWYDL
;
A
#
# COMPACT_ATOMS: atom_id res chain seq x y z
N MET A 1 10.61 29.97 -35.81
CA MET A 1 11.41 28.76 -35.53
C MET A 1 10.89 28.14 -34.24
N ASN A 2 10.67 26.83 -34.10
CA ASN A 2 10.64 25.72 -35.05
C ASN A 2 9.61 24.70 -34.55
N SER A 3 8.89 24.02 -35.45
CA SER A 3 8.24 22.76 -35.10
C SER A 3 8.06 21.88 -36.35
N PHE A 4 8.55 20.64 -36.26
CA PHE A 4 8.13 19.55 -37.13
C PHE A 4 6.78 19.02 -36.57
N LYS A 5 5.79 18.53 -37.35
CA LYS A 5 5.81 17.41 -38.32
C LYS A 5 6.15 16.05 -37.66
N THR A 6 5.42 14.94 -37.89
CA THR A 6 4.16 14.78 -38.65
C THR A 6 3.54 13.37 -38.50
N LEU A 7 2.19 13.25 -38.61
CA LEU A 7 1.40 12.03 -38.97
C LEU A 7 1.44 10.85 -37.94
N LEU A 8 0.56 9.83 -37.96
CA LEU A 8 -0.62 9.37 -38.79
C LEU A 8 -1.60 8.62 -37.79
N VAL A 9 -2.73 7.95 -38.07
CA VAL A 9 -3.55 7.50 -39.24
C VAL A 9 -5.04 7.29 -38.82
N PHE A 10 -5.92 6.99 -39.78
CA PHE A 10 -7.33 6.57 -39.64
C PHE A 10 -7.42 5.01 -39.66
N ALA A 11 -8.54 4.27 -39.71
CA ALA A 11 -9.98 4.50 -39.97
C ALA A 11 -10.78 3.37 -39.23
N SER A 12 -12.10 3.14 -39.32
CA SER A 12 -13.14 3.49 -40.31
C SER A 12 -14.54 3.58 -39.67
N VAL A 13 -15.49 4.17 -40.39
CA VAL A 13 -16.93 4.22 -40.07
C VAL A 13 -17.71 3.37 -41.08
N ILE A 14 -18.89 2.83 -40.72
CA ILE A 14 -20.09 2.77 -41.60
C ILE A 14 -21.34 2.40 -40.78
N SER A 15 -22.50 2.87 -41.22
CA SER A 15 -23.82 2.70 -40.61
C SER A 15 -24.74 1.85 -41.50
N VAL A 16 -25.63 1.05 -40.91
CA VAL A 16 -26.81 0.46 -41.59
C VAL A 16 -28.04 0.57 -40.69
N SER A 17 -29.19 0.89 -41.28
CA SER A 17 -30.42 1.31 -40.59
C SER A 17 -31.30 0.15 -40.10
N ALA A 18 -32.22 0.46 -39.17
CA ALA A 18 -33.23 -0.46 -38.67
C ALA A 18 -34.40 -0.69 -39.65
N ILE A 19 -34.98 -1.90 -39.63
CA ILE A 19 -36.31 -2.22 -40.16
C ILE A 19 -37.01 -3.15 -39.18
N ILE A 20 -38.28 -2.87 -38.86
CA ILE A 20 -39.17 -3.71 -38.05
C ILE A 20 -40.20 -4.36 -38.98
N PRO A 21 -40.43 -5.68 -38.83
CA PRO A 21 -41.76 -6.24 -39.06
C PRO A 21 -42.24 -7.05 -37.85
N ALA A 22 -43.27 -6.56 -37.16
CA ALA A 22 -44.00 -7.36 -36.18
C ALA A 22 -45.05 -8.21 -36.91
N VAL A 23 -45.12 -9.51 -36.61
CA VAL A 23 -46.20 -10.40 -37.07
C VAL A 23 -46.64 -11.27 -35.89
N PHE A 24 -47.94 -11.29 -35.61
CA PHE A 24 -48.54 -12.08 -34.53
C PHE A 24 -48.61 -13.56 -34.89
N PHE A 25 -48.31 -14.45 -33.94
CA PHE A 25 -48.88 -15.80 -33.86
C PHE A 25 -48.82 -16.34 -32.42
N GLY A 26 -49.84 -17.11 -32.01
CA GLY A 26 -49.83 -17.93 -30.79
C GLY A 26 -50.37 -17.27 -29.52
N LEU A 27 -51.52 -17.77 -29.03
CA LEU A 27 -51.97 -17.62 -27.65
C LEU A 27 -51.64 -18.88 -26.84
N ALA A 28 -51.53 -18.72 -25.52
CA ALA A 28 -51.23 -19.76 -24.51
C ALA A 28 -49.79 -20.34 -24.59
N GLN A 29 -49.13 -20.67 -23.48
CA GLN A 29 -49.65 -21.08 -22.16
C GLN A 29 -48.97 -20.39 -20.98
N THR A 30 -49.63 -20.41 -19.81
CA THR A 30 -49.07 -19.97 -18.53
C THR A 30 -48.17 -21.04 -17.89
N ALA A 31 -46.89 -20.68 -17.74
CA ALA A 31 -45.93 -21.11 -16.71
C ALA A 31 -45.98 -22.55 -16.14
N LEU A 32 -44.89 -23.31 -16.36
CA LEU A 32 -44.37 -24.22 -15.33
C LEU A 32 -42.82 -24.35 -15.34
N HIS A 33 -42.20 -23.58 -14.45
CA HIS A 33 -41.03 -23.88 -13.59
C HIS A 33 -39.73 -24.57 -14.08
N VAL A 34 -38.62 -24.09 -13.49
CA VAL A 34 -37.23 -24.65 -13.45
C VAL A 34 -36.44 -24.67 -14.77
N GLY A 35 -35.34 -23.92 -14.78
CA GLY A 35 -34.35 -23.91 -15.87
C GLY A 35 -33.30 -22.80 -15.78
N GLY A 36 -33.01 -22.29 -14.58
CA GLY A 36 -32.06 -21.19 -14.38
C GLY A 36 -30.63 -21.63 -14.73
N SER A 37 -30.03 -20.99 -15.72
CA SER A 37 -28.64 -21.25 -16.13
C SER A 37 -27.67 -20.99 -14.98
N ALA A 38 -26.61 -21.80 -14.87
CA ALA A 38 -25.60 -21.74 -13.81
C ALA A 38 -24.62 -20.56 -14.00
N ALA A 39 -25.15 -19.34 -14.12
CA ALA A 39 -24.44 -18.12 -14.50
C ALA A 39 -24.63 -16.96 -13.50
N GLN A 40 -25.07 -17.25 -12.26
CA GLN A 40 -25.21 -16.25 -11.20
C GLN A 40 -24.79 -16.79 -9.82
N ILE A 41 -23.61 -17.44 -9.77
CA ILE A 41 -22.86 -17.59 -8.52
C ILE A 41 -22.02 -16.32 -8.34
N ILE A 42 -22.34 -15.57 -7.29
CA ILE A 42 -21.64 -14.39 -6.73
C ILE A 42 -20.34 -13.99 -7.46
N LYS A 43 -20.44 -12.94 -8.29
CA LYS A 43 -19.28 -12.25 -8.89
C LYS A 43 -18.66 -11.25 -7.88
N GLU A 44 -18.61 -11.65 -6.63
CA GLU A 44 -17.95 -10.95 -5.54
C GLU A 44 -16.74 -11.77 -5.17
N SER A 45 -15.62 -11.44 -5.80
CA SER A 45 -14.31 -11.80 -5.29
C SER A 45 -14.14 -11.07 -3.95
N VAL A 46 -14.50 -11.75 -2.87
CA VAL A 46 -13.92 -11.48 -1.55
C VAL A 46 -12.44 -11.76 -1.70
N GLU A 47 -11.68 -10.73 -2.09
CA GLU A 47 -10.25 -10.70 -1.83
C GLU A 47 -10.12 -10.86 -0.31
N ALA A 48 -9.63 -12.03 0.11
CA ALA A 48 -9.24 -12.25 1.48
C ALA A 48 -8.06 -11.32 1.74
N GLY A 49 -8.38 -10.11 2.23
CA GLY A 49 -7.42 -9.04 2.42
C GLY A 49 -6.25 -9.57 3.21
N THR A 50 -5.06 -9.57 2.60
CA THR A 50 -3.86 -10.03 3.26
C THR A 50 -3.60 -9.12 4.44
N ASP A 51 -3.55 -9.67 5.66
CA ASP A 51 -3.20 -8.95 6.88
C ASP A 51 -1.74 -8.45 6.91
N GLU A 52 -1.10 -8.36 5.74
CA GLU A 52 0.17 -7.71 5.49
C GLU A 52 0.18 -6.32 6.15
N LYS A 53 1.29 -6.03 6.83
CA LYS A 53 1.61 -4.76 7.45
C LYS A 53 2.88 -4.22 6.81
N TYR A 54 3.00 -2.90 6.89
CA TYR A 54 4.06 -2.12 6.29
C TYR A 54 4.65 -1.23 7.37
N VAL A 55 5.97 -1.15 7.42
CA VAL A 55 6.69 -0.19 8.25
C VAL A 55 7.71 0.51 7.38
N LYS A 56 7.71 1.85 7.43
CA LYS A 56 8.68 2.73 6.80
C LYS A 56 9.38 3.56 7.86
N ILE A 57 10.68 3.72 7.73
CA ILE A 57 11.53 4.59 8.56
C ILE A 57 12.30 5.51 7.61
N GLN A 58 12.15 6.82 7.80
CA GLN A 58 12.82 7.85 7.01
C GLN A 58 13.74 8.70 7.88
N ASN A 59 14.95 8.96 7.41
CA ASN A 59 15.85 9.93 8.02
C ASN A 59 15.48 11.34 7.55
N THR A 60 15.17 12.22 8.51
CA THR A 60 14.91 13.66 8.32
C THR A 60 15.67 14.50 9.35
N MET A 61 16.85 14.02 9.79
CA MET A 61 17.67 14.66 10.82
C MET A 61 18.43 15.89 10.32
N GLY A 62 18.47 16.12 9.01
CA GLY A 62 19.20 17.20 8.37
C GLY A 62 20.54 16.76 7.78
N LYS A 63 21.00 17.54 6.80
CA LYS A 63 22.16 17.25 5.96
C LYS A 63 23.39 16.83 6.78
N ASP A 64 24.11 15.84 6.25
CA ASP A 64 25.33 15.24 6.81
C ASP A 64 25.12 14.42 8.11
N VAL A 65 23.88 14.24 8.57
CA VAL A 65 23.52 13.24 9.59
C VAL A 65 23.06 11.94 8.92
N GLU A 66 23.89 10.90 9.00
CA GLU A 66 23.56 9.54 8.54
C GLU A 66 23.07 8.68 9.72
N ALA A 67 22.05 7.86 9.46
CA ALA A 67 21.43 6.95 10.43
C ALA A 67 21.67 5.49 10.00
N THR A 68 22.25 4.69 10.89
CA THR A 68 22.29 3.24 10.76
C THR A 68 21.13 2.66 11.56
N VAL A 69 20.27 1.89 10.90
CA VAL A 69 19.06 1.31 11.49
C VAL A 69 19.09 -0.22 11.40
N ARG A 70 18.84 -0.89 12.52
CA ARG A 70 18.81 -2.35 12.66
C ARG A 70 17.47 -2.74 13.26
N CYS A 71 16.64 -3.51 12.55
CA CYS A 71 15.32 -3.92 13.04
C CYS A 71 15.19 -5.44 13.15
N ALA A 72 14.45 -5.95 14.14
CA ALA A 72 14.24 -7.40 14.30
C ALA A 72 12.91 -7.81 14.96
N SER A 73 12.48 -8.98 14.47
CA SER A 73 11.35 -9.90 14.71
C SER A 73 11.48 -11.04 15.71
N GLY A 74 12.12 -10.92 16.87
CA GLY A 74 12.57 -12.12 17.59
C GLY A 74 13.78 -12.74 16.89
N ASP A 75 13.62 -13.86 16.18
CA ASP A 75 14.70 -14.45 15.36
C ASP A 75 14.81 -13.81 13.95
N ASP A 76 13.75 -13.14 13.46
CA ASP A 76 13.74 -12.53 12.11
C ASP A 76 14.46 -11.17 12.10
N THR A 77 15.73 -11.13 11.71
CA THR A 77 16.48 -9.86 11.52
C THR A 77 16.22 -9.23 10.15
N ILE A 78 15.85 -7.95 10.11
CA ILE A 78 15.89 -7.12 8.90
C ILE A 78 17.35 -6.70 8.63
N GLU A 79 17.74 -6.64 7.36
CA GLU A 79 19.09 -6.18 6.94
C GLU A 79 19.38 -4.76 7.45
N GLU A 80 20.62 -4.51 7.88
CA GLU A 80 21.07 -3.18 8.36
C GLU A 80 20.99 -2.12 7.27
N GLN A 81 20.33 -0.99 7.56
CA GLN A 81 20.09 0.08 6.60
C GLN A 81 20.86 1.35 7.00
N HIS A 82 21.67 1.88 6.09
CA HIS A 82 22.33 3.17 6.25
C HIS A 82 21.55 4.24 5.44
N LEU A 83 20.95 5.20 6.14
CA LEU A 83 20.10 6.26 5.58
C LEU A 83 20.77 7.62 5.70
N LYS A 84 20.98 8.31 4.57
CA LYS A 84 21.28 9.75 4.55
C LYS A 84 20.02 10.59 4.78
N ASP A 85 20.21 11.88 5.03
CA ASP A 85 19.10 12.84 5.11
C ASP A 85 18.19 12.77 3.87
N GLY A 86 16.89 12.58 4.11
CA GLY A 86 15.86 12.36 3.11
C GLY A 86 15.64 10.88 2.70
N GLU A 87 16.60 9.99 2.90
CA GLU A 87 16.48 8.57 2.54
C GLU A 87 15.57 7.80 3.50
N ALA A 88 14.88 6.79 2.97
CA ALA A 88 13.97 5.93 3.72
C ALA A 88 14.12 4.47 3.29
N PHE A 89 13.92 3.55 4.23
CA PHE A 89 13.65 2.15 3.92
C PHE A 89 12.27 1.75 4.42
N ALA A 90 11.75 0.66 3.87
CA ALA A 90 10.51 0.07 4.34
C ALA A 90 10.47 -1.42 4.02
N TRP A 91 9.71 -2.18 4.82
CA TRP A 91 9.47 -3.60 4.60
C TRP A 91 7.99 -3.95 4.77
N LYS A 92 7.65 -5.15 4.29
CA LYS A 92 6.33 -5.76 4.38
C LYS A 92 6.44 -7.11 5.09
N PHE A 93 5.44 -7.44 5.91
CA PHE A 93 5.38 -8.71 6.64
C PHE A 93 3.93 -9.04 6.98
N THR A 94 3.64 -10.30 7.30
CA THR A 94 2.34 -10.71 7.86
C THR A 94 2.51 -10.96 9.36
N PRO A 95 1.74 -10.31 10.26
CA PRO A 95 1.77 -10.60 11.69
C PRO A 95 1.43 -12.06 11.99
N ASN A 96 1.97 -12.60 13.09
CA ASN A 96 1.66 -13.98 13.46
C ASN A 96 0.22 -14.11 13.99
N ALA A 97 -0.43 -15.24 13.70
CA ALA A 97 -1.85 -15.46 14.00
C ALA A 97 -2.20 -15.51 15.51
N LEU A 98 -1.22 -15.40 16.41
CA LEU A 98 -1.44 -15.29 17.85
C LEU A 98 -1.41 -13.83 18.36
N GLY A 99 -1.16 -12.84 17.48
CA GLY A 99 -1.20 -11.42 17.83
C GLY A 99 -0.03 -10.99 18.74
N SER A 100 1.18 -11.44 18.43
CA SER A 100 2.39 -11.22 19.24
C SER A 100 3.60 -10.74 18.43
N THR A 101 3.39 -10.22 17.21
CA THR A 101 4.51 -9.73 16.38
C THR A 101 4.94 -8.35 16.87
N LEU A 102 6.23 -8.23 17.18
CA LEU A 102 6.91 -7.03 17.64
C LEU A 102 8.15 -6.84 16.78
N PHE A 103 8.19 -5.79 15.96
CA PHE A 103 9.45 -5.32 15.39
C PHE A 103 9.99 -4.18 16.26
N TYR A 104 11.12 -4.41 16.91
CA TYR A 104 11.93 -3.32 17.46
C TYR A 104 12.96 -2.86 16.44
N CYS A 105 13.41 -1.62 16.57
CA CYS A 105 14.52 -1.05 15.80
C CYS A 105 15.49 -0.33 16.73
N ASP A 106 16.78 -0.59 16.56
CA ASP A 106 17.89 0.18 17.11
C ASP A 106 18.39 1.16 16.05
N VAL A 107 18.65 2.41 16.44
CA VAL A 107 19.17 3.49 15.59
C VAL A 107 20.46 4.01 16.17
N GLU A 108 21.49 4.14 15.34
CA GLU A 108 22.77 4.78 15.66
C GLU A 108 23.07 5.87 14.63
N THR A 109 23.48 7.06 15.04
CA THR A 109 23.83 8.16 14.12
C THR A 109 25.34 8.29 13.97
N ASN A 110 25.78 8.83 12.83
CA ASN A 110 27.19 9.19 12.61
C ASN A 110 27.72 10.29 13.57
N ASN A 111 26.84 10.96 14.33
CA ASN A 111 27.20 11.95 15.36
C ASN A 111 27.16 11.40 16.80
N GLY A 112 26.94 10.09 16.97
CA GLY A 112 27.05 9.39 18.27
C GLY A 112 25.78 9.40 19.12
N LYS A 113 24.63 9.76 18.55
CA LYS A 113 23.31 9.54 19.16
C LYS A 113 22.84 8.12 18.89
N SER A 114 22.06 7.56 19.80
CA SER A 114 21.40 6.27 19.58
C SER A 114 20.14 6.11 20.41
N ALA A 115 19.12 5.44 19.85
CA ALA A 115 17.88 5.11 20.54
C ALA A 115 17.33 3.76 20.04
N ARG A 116 16.45 3.16 20.85
CA ARG A 116 15.71 1.93 20.51
C ARG A 116 14.22 2.22 20.61
N PHE A 117 13.44 1.74 19.66
CA PHE A 117 11.99 1.90 19.64
C PHE A 117 11.26 0.66 19.12
N ASP A 118 10.02 0.47 19.55
CA ASP A 118 9.12 -0.50 18.94
C ASP A 118 8.54 0.13 17.66
N ALA A 119 8.96 -0.36 16.49
CA ALA A 119 8.52 0.13 15.19
C ALA A 119 7.17 -0.47 14.77
N TYR A 120 6.80 -1.63 15.31
CA TYR A 120 5.48 -2.24 15.16
C TYR A 120 5.13 -3.15 16.34
N THR A 121 3.88 -3.11 16.80
CA THR A 121 3.25 -4.14 17.63
C THR A 121 1.78 -4.34 17.24
N ASP A 122 1.24 -5.55 17.48
CA ASP A 122 -0.13 -5.97 17.11
C ASP A 122 -1.28 -5.12 17.70
N ASP A 123 -1.02 -4.33 18.74
CA ASP A 123 -1.94 -3.34 19.34
C ASP A 123 -1.86 -1.95 18.68
N ARG A 124 -0.68 -1.55 18.15
CA ARG A 124 -0.42 -0.27 17.49
C ARG A 124 -0.83 -0.29 16.01
N ARG A 125 -2.13 -0.54 15.76
CA ARG A 125 -2.72 -0.73 14.43
C ARG A 125 -3.03 0.57 13.66
N LYS A 126 -2.02 1.24 13.11
CA LYS A 126 -2.21 2.22 12.02
C LYS A 126 -1.05 2.14 11.03
N ASP A 127 -1.38 2.25 9.73
CA ASP A 127 -0.39 2.32 8.65
C ASP A 127 0.18 3.74 8.58
N MET A 128 1.25 3.99 9.35
CA MET A 128 1.84 5.31 9.56
C MET A 128 3.37 5.21 9.56
N ASP A 129 4.03 6.31 9.18
CA ASP A 129 5.47 6.33 8.91
C ASP A 129 6.25 6.82 10.13
N TRP A 130 7.48 6.28 10.29
CA TRP A 130 8.44 6.74 11.28
C TRP A 130 9.43 7.75 10.68
N PHE A 131 9.68 8.83 11.40
CA PHE A 131 10.58 9.89 11.00
C PHE A 131 11.64 10.12 12.07
N LEU A 132 12.90 9.86 11.72
CA LEU A 132 14.06 10.20 12.55
C LEU A 132 14.33 11.69 12.38
N ARG A 133 14.38 12.44 13.48
CA ARG A 133 14.65 13.89 13.51
C ARG A 133 15.73 14.21 14.54
N GLY A 134 16.40 15.36 14.37
CA GLY A 134 17.61 15.71 15.12
C GLY A 134 17.44 15.76 16.65
N ASP A 135 16.21 15.79 17.15
CA ASP A 135 15.83 15.75 18.57
C ASP A 135 15.09 14.47 19.01
N GLY A 136 14.70 13.57 18.10
CA GLY A 136 13.92 12.39 18.46
C GLY A 136 13.28 11.61 17.31
N ILE A 137 12.52 10.59 17.68
CA ILE A 137 11.82 9.68 16.77
C ILE A 137 10.31 9.98 16.82
N TYR A 138 9.75 10.22 15.64
CA TYR A 138 8.37 10.66 15.45
C TYR A 138 7.55 9.62 14.67
N TRP A 139 6.27 9.52 14.99
CA TRP A 139 5.24 8.72 14.30
C TRP A 139 4.29 9.68 13.58
N GLY A 140 3.93 9.45 12.31
CA GLY A 140 3.02 10.37 11.60
C GLY A 140 2.46 9.93 10.26
N ASN A 141 1.70 10.82 9.63
CA ASN A 141 1.20 10.63 8.27
C ASN A 141 2.39 10.61 7.28
N ALA A 142 2.22 9.92 6.14
CA ALA A 142 3.29 9.70 5.17
C ALA A 142 3.85 10.97 4.49
N ASP A 143 3.20 12.12 4.66
CA ASP A 143 3.67 13.44 4.21
C ASP A 143 4.48 14.21 5.28
N GLY A 144 4.56 13.71 6.51
CA GLY A 144 5.26 14.33 7.62
C GLY A 144 4.61 15.62 8.15
N THR A 145 3.33 15.87 7.85
CA THR A 145 2.60 17.08 8.30
C THR A 145 2.04 16.95 9.71
N GLU A 146 1.44 15.80 10.02
CA GLU A 146 0.94 15.45 11.35
C GLU A 146 1.90 14.42 11.98
N LEU A 147 2.63 14.85 13.02
CA LEU A 147 3.69 14.07 13.67
C LEU A 147 3.61 14.17 15.18
N GLU A 148 3.64 13.01 15.84
CA GLU A 148 3.73 12.87 17.29
C GLU A 148 5.14 12.39 17.67
N LYS A 149 5.76 13.01 18.69
CA LYS A 149 7.06 12.55 19.20
C LYS A 149 6.86 11.40 20.17
N TRP A 150 7.48 10.25 19.91
CA TRP A 150 7.36 9.06 20.76
C TRP A 150 8.63 8.76 21.58
N TYR A 151 9.82 9.08 21.04
CA TYR A 151 11.09 8.83 21.72
C TYR A 151 12.06 9.99 21.50
N ASP A 152 12.97 10.22 22.46
CA ASP A 152 14.12 11.12 22.29
C ASP A 152 15.29 10.41 21.58
N LEU A 153 16.17 11.19 20.94
CA LEU A 153 17.36 10.77 20.20
C LEU A 153 18.45 11.83 20.40
#